data_AF-A0A7C5X7E9-F1
#
_entry.id   AF-A0A7C5X7E9-F1
#
_cell.length_a   1.000
_cell.length_b   1.000
_cell.length_c   1.000
_cell.angle_alpha   90.00
_cell.angle_beta   90.00
_cell.angle_gamma   90.00
#
_symmetry.space_group_name_H-M   'P 1'
#
loop_
_entity.id
_entity.type
_entity.pdbx_description
1 polymer ?
#
loop_
_entity_poly.entity_id
_entity_poly.type
_entity_poly.pdbx_seq_one_letter_code
_entity_poly.pdbx_strand_id
1 'polypeptide(L)'
;GADFVAPSGMMDGQVAEIRKALDAHGFYDVGIMAYSAKYASAFYGPFRVAAASAPKFGDRRTYQMDPRNAYEALKEVQLDLEEGADIVMVKPALAYLDVVRLVKIHFPWVPLAAYNVSGEYAMVKAAAAAGYVDERVITLEILTAIRRAGADLILTYHALDAARWLKEGTPF
;
A
#
# COMPACT_ATOMS: atom_id res chain seq x y z
N GLY A 1 -2.34 -18.17 -13.68
CA GLY A 1 -1.83 -18.85 -12.47
C GLY A 1 -1.95 -17.96 -11.27
N ALA A 2 -1.49 -16.70 -11.37
CA ALA A 2 -1.88 -15.64 -10.44
C ALA A 2 -3.29 -15.12 -10.78
N ASP A 3 -4.08 -14.77 -9.77
CA ASP A 3 -5.40 -14.15 -9.89
C ASP A 3 -5.31 -12.62 -9.99
N PHE A 4 -4.26 -12.03 -9.42
CA PHE A 4 -3.99 -10.60 -9.47
C PHE A 4 -2.53 -10.30 -9.81
N VAL A 5 -2.32 -9.23 -10.57
CA VAL A 5 -1.01 -8.60 -10.78
C VAL A 5 -0.99 -7.22 -10.12
N ALA A 6 0.17 -6.85 -9.58
CA ALA A 6 0.29 -5.72 -8.67
C ALA A 6 1.41 -4.77 -9.10
N PRO A 7 1.22 -3.97 -10.17
CA PRO A 7 2.26 -3.10 -10.69
C PRO A 7 2.65 -2.04 -9.65
N SER A 8 3.94 -1.98 -9.34
CA SER A 8 4.47 -1.06 -8.32
C SER A 8 5.57 -0.14 -8.85
N GLY A 9 5.69 -0.03 -10.16
CA GLY A 9 6.69 0.80 -10.83
C GLY A 9 6.46 2.29 -10.64
N MET A 10 5.19 2.72 -10.59
CA MET A 10 4.79 4.12 -10.80
C MET A 10 5.25 4.64 -12.17
N MET A 11 5.12 3.81 -13.21
CA MET A 11 5.37 4.25 -14.57
C MET A 11 4.03 4.66 -15.18
N ASP A 12 3.97 5.85 -15.78
CA ASP A 12 2.79 6.33 -16.50
C ASP A 12 2.36 5.32 -17.57
N GLY A 13 1.06 4.99 -17.64
CA GLY A 13 0.51 4.03 -18.60
C GLY A 13 0.77 2.54 -18.27
N GLN A 14 1.39 2.22 -17.12
CA GLN A 14 1.70 0.83 -16.78
C GLN A 14 0.45 -0.05 -16.68
N VAL A 15 -0.67 0.49 -16.20
CA VAL A 15 -1.89 -0.29 -16.02
C VAL A 15 -2.50 -0.61 -17.38
N ALA A 16 -2.59 0.38 -18.27
CA ALA A 16 -3.12 0.19 -19.61
C ALA A 16 -2.35 -0.88 -20.39
N GLU A 17 -1.02 -0.80 -20.37
CA GLU A 17 -0.17 -1.77 -21.09
C GLU A 17 -0.27 -3.18 -20.48
N ILE A 18 -0.38 -3.30 -19.16
CA ILE A 18 -0.60 -4.60 -18.50
C ILE A 18 -1.98 -5.16 -18.85
N ARG A 19 -3.03 -4.33 -18.77
CA ARG A 19 -4.41 -4.74 -19.08
C ARG A 19 -4.52 -5.25 -20.51
N LYS A 20 -3.99 -4.48 -21.47
CA LYS A 20 -3.93 -4.84 -22.89
C LYS A 20 -3.19 -6.16 -23.11
N ALA A 21 -2.06 -6.37 -22.43
CA ALA A 21 -1.30 -7.60 -22.55
C ALA A 21 -2.04 -8.82 -21.98
N LEU A 22 -2.70 -8.68 -20.83
CA LEU A 22 -3.53 -9.75 -20.25
C LEU A 22 -4.67 -10.12 -21.20
N ASP A 23 -5.38 -9.12 -21.72
CA ASP A 23 -6.56 -9.32 -22.59
C ASP A 23 -6.18 -9.94 -23.94
N ALA A 24 -5.05 -9.53 -24.52
CA ALA A 24 -4.53 -10.10 -25.77
C ALA A 24 -4.19 -11.60 -25.65
N HIS A 25 -3.97 -12.10 -24.44
CA HIS A 25 -3.68 -13.50 -24.17
C HIS A 25 -4.86 -14.24 -23.51
N GLY A 26 -6.04 -13.63 -23.46
CA GLY A 26 -7.27 -14.24 -22.93
C GLY A 26 -7.36 -14.28 -21.41
N PHE A 27 -6.54 -13.51 -20.68
CA PHE A 27 -6.54 -13.45 -19.21
C PHE A 27 -7.49 -12.37 -18.67
N TYR A 28 -8.74 -12.38 -19.12
CA TYR A 28 -9.73 -11.37 -18.74
C TYR A 28 -10.05 -11.36 -17.24
N ASP A 29 -10.01 -12.54 -16.61
CA ASP A 29 -10.33 -12.70 -15.18
C ASP A 29 -9.16 -12.37 -14.24
N VAL A 30 -7.97 -12.09 -14.78
CA VAL A 30 -6.81 -11.71 -13.96
C VAL A 30 -6.92 -10.22 -13.65
N GLY A 31 -7.07 -9.89 -12.36
CA GLY A 31 -7.25 -8.53 -11.89
C GLY A 31 -5.94 -7.75 -11.74
N ILE A 32 -6.05 -6.42 -11.70
CA ILE A 32 -4.94 -5.50 -11.48
C ILE A 32 -5.14 -4.75 -10.16
N MET A 33 -4.21 -4.92 -9.22
CA MET A 33 -4.12 -4.13 -7.99
C MET A 33 -3.01 -3.09 -8.12
N ALA A 34 -3.36 -1.92 -8.61
CA ALA A 34 -2.38 -0.88 -8.92
C ALA A 34 -1.86 -0.16 -7.66
N TYR A 35 -0.55 0.05 -7.59
CA TYR A 35 0.07 0.88 -6.56
C TYR A 35 -0.03 2.36 -6.94
N SER A 36 -1.26 2.81 -7.17
CA SER A 36 -1.57 4.10 -7.80
C SER A 36 -1.01 5.30 -7.05
N ALA A 37 -1.16 5.30 -5.72
CA ALA A 37 -0.63 6.38 -4.89
C ALA A 37 0.60 5.89 -4.11
N LYS A 38 1.74 5.75 -4.78
CA LYS A 38 3.00 5.30 -4.17
C LYS A 38 4.02 6.42 -4.06
N TYR A 39 4.32 6.75 -2.81
CA TYR A 39 5.18 7.87 -2.45
C TYR A 39 6.67 7.50 -2.33
N ALA A 40 7.53 8.49 -2.62
CA ALA A 40 8.97 8.47 -2.40
C ALA A 40 9.26 8.55 -0.89
N SER A 41 9.31 7.40 -0.23
CA SER A 41 9.27 7.31 1.22
C SER A 41 10.56 6.79 1.87
N ALA A 42 10.86 7.31 3.06
CA ALA A 42 11.93 6.83 3.94
C ALA A 42 11.59 5.50 4.62
N PHE A 43 10.30 5.13 4.71
CA PHE A 43 9.86 3.89 5.35
C PHE A 43 10.22 2.61 4.57
N TYR A 44 10.86 2.71 3.39
CA TYR A 44 11.25 1.55 2.58
C TYR A 44 12.61 0.94 2.96
N GLY A 45 13.35 1.52 3.91
CA GLY A 45 14.68 1.05 4.30
C GLY A 45 14.77 -0.46 4.53
N PRO A 46 13.97 -1.05 5.44
CA PRO A 46 14.04 -2.49 5.71
C PRO A 46 13.66 -3.37 4.51
N PHE A 47 12.69 -2.94 3.69
CA PHE A 47 12.36 -3.64 2.44
C PHE A 47 13.51 -3.63 1.43
N ARG A 48 14.25 -2.52 1.31
CA ARG A 48 15.39 -2.44 0.39
C ARG A 48 16.48 -3.44 0.75
N VAL A 49 16.69 -3.70 2.04
CA VAL A 49 17.58 -4.76 2.52
C VAL A 49 17.01 -6.14 2.20
N ALA A 50 15.76 -6.41 2.60
CA ALA A 50 15.12 -7.72 2.43
C ALA A 50 15.01 -8.16 0.95
N ALA A 51 14.70 -7.22 0.06
CA ALA A 51 14.53 -7.49 -1.37
C ALA A 51 15.79 -7.21 -2.21
N ALA A 52 16.94 -6.92 -1.58
CA ALA A 52 18.16 -6.49 -2.27
C ALA A 52 17.91 -5.42 -3.36
N SER A 53 17.02 -4.47 -3.06
CA SER A 53 16.41 -3.56 -4.06
C SER A 53 16.81 -2.09 -3.88
N ALA A 54 17.88 -1.84 -3.12
CA ALA A 54 18.49 -0.53 -3.01
C ALA A 54 18.92 -0.03 -4.40
N PRO A 55 18.64 1.23 -4.78
CA PRO A 55 19.13 1.80 -6.03
C PRO A 55 20.65 1.75 -6.07
N LYS A 56 21.24 1.28 -7.18
CA LYS A 56 22.70 1.31 -7.38
C LYS A 56 23.21 2.73 -7.62
N PHE A 57 22.36 3.62 -8.14
CA PHE A 57 22.62 5.04 -8.34
C PHE A 57 21.30 5.83 -8.20
N GLY A 58 21.41 7.11 -7.84
CA GLY A 58 20.27 8.04 -7.74
C GLY A 58 19.24 7.69 -6.67
N ASP A 59 18.02 8.14 -6.87
CA ASP A 59 16.86 7.85 -6.03
C ASP A 59 15.62 7.52 -6.89
N ARG A 60 14.46 7.34 -6.24
CA ARG A 60 13.20 6.97 -6.91
C ARG A 60 12.23 8.14 -7.06
N ARG A 61 12.66 9.37 -6.79
CA ARG A 61 11.79 10.56 -6.72
C ARG A 61 11.29 11.03 -8.09
N THR A 62 11.89 10.54 -9.18
CA THR A 62 11.46 10.87 -10.54
C THR A 62 10.21 10.11 -10.99
N TYR A 63 9.77 9.11 -10.23
CA TYR A 63 8.58 8.32 -10.54
C TYR A 63 7.73 7.99 -9.32
N GLN A 64 8.30 7.91 -8.12
CA GLN A 64 7.50 7.85 -6.90
C GLN A 64 7.06 9.25 -6.50
N MET A 65 5.81 9.38 -6.07
CA MET A 65 5.18 10.66 -5.78
C MET A 65 5.90 11.42 -4.66
N ASP A 66 5.87 12.74 -4.74
CA ASP A 66 6.38 13.61 -3.68
C ASP A 66 5.49 13.52 -2.43
N PRO A 67 6.05 13.24 -1.23
CA PRO A 67 5.27 13.14 0.01
C PRO A 67 4.50 14.42 0.39
N ARG A 68 4.85 15.57 -0.20
CA ARG A 68 4.14 16.84 0.01
C ARG A 68 2.80 16.92 -0.72
N ASN A 69 2.54 16.02 -1.67
CA ASN A 69 1.40 16.10 -2.59
C ASN A 69 0.30 15.09 -2.22
N ALA A 70 -0.72 15.54 -1.50
CA ALA A 70 -1.89 14.69 -1.22
C ALA A 70 -2.85 14.58 -2.42
N TYR A 71 -3.23 15.71 -3.01
CA TYR A 71 -4.24 15.75 -4.09
C TYR A 71 -3.76 15.16 -5.42
N GLU A 72 -2.45 15.07 -5.64
CA GLU A 72 -1.89 14.37 -6.80
C GLU A 72 -2.32 12.90 -6.82
N ALA A 73 -2.53 12.27 -5.66
CA ALA A 73 -3.01 10.90 -5.56
C ALA A 73 -4.37 10.70 -6.24
N LEU A 74 -5.24 11.72 -6.26
CA LEU A 74 -6.54 11.63 -6.94
C LEU A 74 -6.37 11.51 -8.45
N LYS A 75 -5.41 12.23 -9.03
CA LYS A 75 -5.07 12.16 -10.45
C LYS A 75 -4.48 10.79 -10.79
N GLU A 76 -3.50 10.31 -10.02
CA GLU A 76 -2.88 8.99 -10.24
C GLU A 76 -3.89 7.84 -10.13
N VAL A 77 -4.76 7.88 -9.10
CA VAL A 77 -5.82 6.88 -8.94
C VAL A 77 -6.83 6.93 -10.08
N GLN A 78 -7.27 8.13 -10.48
CA GLN A 78 -8.22 8.27 -11.60
C GLN A 78 -7.66 7.66 -12.89
N LEU A 79 -6.39 7.94 -13.22
CA LEU A 79 -5.73 7.41 -14.41
C LEU A 79 -5.65 5.88 -14.36
N ASP A 80 -5.13 5.30 -13.27
CA ASP A 80 -5.05 3.84 -13.15
C ASP A 80 -6.43 3.16 -13.26
N LEU A 81 -7.50 3.80 -12.75
CA LEU A 81 -8.87 3.29 -12.89
C LEU A 81 -9.36 3.34 -14.34
N GLU A 82 -9.13 4.45 -15.05
CA GLU A 82 -9.45 4.59 -16.48
C GLU A 82 -8.68 3.58 -17.34
N GLU A 83 -7.47 3.23 -16.91
CA GLU A 83 -6.60 2.26 -17.57
C GLU A 83 -6.94 0.79 -17.26
N GLY A 84 -7.85 0.54 -16.31
CA GLY A 84 -8.38 -0.80 -16.01
C GLY A 84 -7.87 -1.44 -14.72
N ALA A 85 -7.49 -0.65 -13.71
CA ALA A 85 -7.23 -1.18 -12.36
C ALA A 85 -8.53 -1.59 -11.66
N ASP A 86 -8.54 -2.79 -11.07
CA ASP A 86 -9.68 -3.31 -10.29
C ASP A 86 -9.62 -2.90 -8.81
N ILE A 87 -8.40 -2.75 -8.30
CA ILE A 87 -8.10 -2.33 -6.94
C ILE A 87 -6.99 -1.28 -7.01
N VAL A 88 -7.12 -0.21 -6.24
CA VAL A 88 -6.08 0.83 -6.12
C VAL A 88 -5.48 0.82 -4.73
N MET A 89 -4.26 1.35 -4.59
CA MET A 89 -3.52 1.30 -3.33
C MET A 89 -2.81 2.61 -2.99
N VAL A 90 -2.80 2.94 -1.70
CA VAL A 90 -1.90 3.95 -1.12
C VAL A 90 -0.72 3.26 -0.41
N LYS A 91 0.49 3.73 -0.69
CA LYS A 91 1.73 3.23 -0.10
C LYS A 91 2.74 4.36 0.14
N PRO A 92 3.30 4.52 1.36
CA PRO A 92 2.98 3.83 2.64
C PRO A 92 1.57 4.08 3.17
N ALA A 93 1.18 3.40 4.26
CA ALA A 93 -0.15 3.53 4.84
C ALA A 93 -0.20 4.48 6.04
N LEU A 94 0.57 4.21 7.11
CA LEU A 94 0.41 4.90 8.40
C LEU A 94 0.66 6.40 8.30
N ALA A 95 1.69 6.80 7.56
CA ALA A 95 2.02 8.22 7.39
C ALA A 95 1.15 8.94 6.34
N TYR A 96 0.21 8.23 5.68
CA TYR A 96 -0.61 8.72 4.58
C TYR A 96 -2.09 8.36 4.76
N LEU A 97 -2.54 8.22 6.01
CA LEU A 97 -3.94 7.91 6.33
C LEU A 97 -4.90 9.00 5.82
N ASP A 98 -4.44 10.25 5.76
CA ASP A 98 -5.13 11.37 5.13
C ASP A 98 -5.31 11.14 3.62
N VAL A 99 -4.31 10.61 2.93
CA VAL A 99 -4.41 10.24 1.50
C VAL A 99 -5.34 9.04 1.30
N VAL A 100 -5.26 8.02 2.17
CA VAL A 100 -6.22 6.88 2.15
C VAL A 100 -7.65 7.39 2.27
N ARG A 101 -7.90 8.30 3.21
CA ARG A 101 -9.19 8.95 3.42
C ARG A 101 -9.62 9.77 2.21
N LEU A 102 -8.70 10.57 1.66
CA LEU A 102 -8.93 11.42 0.50
C LEU A 102 -9.36 10.59 -0.72
N VAL A 103 -8.62 9.53 -1.03
CA VAL A 103 -8.91 8.59 -2.12
C VAL A 103 -10.25 7.90 -1.90
N LYS A 104 -10.52 7.36 -0.69
CA LYS A 104 -11.78 6.65 -0.42
C LYS A 104 -13.02 7.54 -0.56
N ILE A 105 -12.93 8.81 -0.18
CA ILE A 105 -14.05 9.77 -0.30
C ILE A 105 -14.36 10.05 -1.78
N HIS A 106 -13.34 10.18 -2.63
CA HIS A 106 -13.53 10.52 -4.04
C HIS A 106 -13.88 9.31 -4.91
N PHE A 107 -13.41 8.12 -4.53
CA PHE A 107 -13.64 6.86 -5.25
C PHE A 107 -14.30 5.80 -4.35
N PRO A 108 -15.48 6.06 -3.76
CA PRO A 108 -16.09 5.19 -2.75
C PRO A 108 -16.49 3.81 -3.29
N TRP A 109 -16.73 3.70 -4.60
CA TRP A 109 -17.11 2.45 -5.27
C TRP A 109 -15.93 1.50 -5.54
N VAL A 110 -14.68 1.97 -5.40
CA VAL A 110 -13.49 1.16 -5.67
C VAL A 110 -12.98 0.51 -4.38
N PRO A 111 -12.60 -0.78 -4.40
CA PRO A 111 -11.85 -1.39 -3.32
C PRO A 111 -10.50 -0.68 -3.13
N LEU A 112 -10.23 -0.22 -1.91
CA LEU A 112 -8.99 0.49 -1.60
C LEU A 112 -8.06 -0.38 -0.76
N ALA A 113 -6.87 -0.66 -1.27
CA ALA A 113 -5.81 -1.28 -0.48
C ALA A 113 -4.90 -0.22 0.17
N ALA A 114 -4.27 -0.58 1.29
CA ALA A 114 -3.22 0.22 1.89
C ALA A 114 -2.07 -0.69 2.34
N TYR A 115 -0.83 -0.30 2.06
CA TYR A 115 0.34 -1.08 2.45
C TYR A 115 0.96 -0.52 3.73
N ASN A 116 0.81 -1.24 4.83
CA ASN A 116 1.60 -1.03 6.04
C ASN A 116 3.03 -1.56 5.84
N VAL A 117 3.96 -0.65 5.56
CA VAL A 117 5.26 -0.98 4.93
C VAL A 117 6.32 -1.41 5.93
N SER A 118 7.46 -1.83 5.39
CA SER A 118 8.55 -2.45 6.15
C SER A 118 9.12 -1.57 7.27
N GLY A 119 9.22 -0.25 7.05
CA GLY A 119 9.70 0.69 8.05
C GLY A 119 8.69 0.91 9.16
N GLU A 120 7.40 0.94 8.83
CA GLU A 120 6.32 1.06 9.82
C GLU A 120 6.29 -0.19 10.72
N TYR A 121 6.42 -1.38 10.12
CA TYR A 121 6.58 -2.64 10.86
C TYR A 121 7.83 -2.63 11.76
N ALA A 122 8.99 -2.26 11.20
CA ALA A 122 10.25 -2.27 11.94
C ALA A 122 10.24 -1.26 13.09
N MET A 123 9.58 -0.11 12.93
CA MET A 123 9.41 0.87 14.00
C MET A 123 8.61 0.30 15.17
N VAL A 124 7.52 -0.42 14.91
CA VAL A 124 6.74 -1.09 15.97
C VAL A 124 7.61 -2.12 16.69
N LYS A 125 8.30 -2.99 15.95
CA LYS A 125 9.18 -4.01 16.54
C LYS A 125 10.31 -3.41 17.38
N ALA A 126 10.94 -2.34 16.90
CA ALA A 126 12.02 -1.66 17.61
C ALA A 126 11.52 -0.98 18.89
N ALA A 127 10.39 -0.28 18.84
CA ALA A 127 9.81 0.39 20.01
C ALA A 127 9.34 -0.61 21.07
N ALA A 128 8.75 -1.73 20.65
CA ALA A 128 8.33 -2.80 21.56
C ALA A 128 9.54 -3.50 22.21
N ALA A 129 10.58 -3.82 21.44
CA ALA A 129 11.81 -4.41 21.99
C ALA A 129 12.53 -3.49 22.98
N ALA A 130 12.41 -2.18 22.81
CA ALA A 130 12.92 -1.18 23.75
C ALA A 130 12.01 -0.95 24.98
N GLY A 131 10.85 -1.62 25.04
CA GLY A 131 9.90 -1.50 26.14
C GLY A 131 9.08 -0.20 26.15
N TYR A 132 9.05 0.55 25.04
CA TYR A 132 8.32 1.83 24.97
C TYR A 132 6.82 1.66 24.72
N VAL A 133 6.43 0.56 24.07
CA VAL A 133 5.04 0.30 23.67
C VAL A 133 4.71 -1.18 23.81
N ASP A 134 3.45 -1.51 24.06
CA ASP A 134 2.94 -2.86 23.89
C ASP A 134 2.76 -3.16 22.40
N GLU A 135 3.42 -4.21 21.90
CA GLU A 135 3.44 -4.54 20.47
C GLU A 135 2.05 -4.90 19.92
N ARG A 136 1.29 -5.69 20.68
CA ARG A 136 -0.04 -6.16 20.26
C ARG A 136 -0.98 -4.97 20.16
N VAL A 137 -1.03 -4.13 21.18
CA VAL A 137 -1.93 -2.98 21.25
C VAL A 137 -1.62 -2.01 20.12
N ILE A 138 -0.37 -1.56 19.99
CA ILE A 138 -0.02 -0.54 18.98
C ILE A 138 -0.20 -1.05 17.55
N THR A 139 0.09 -2.34 17.29
CA THR A 139 -0.12 -2.93 15.97
C THR A 139 -1.60 -2.94 15.61
N LEU A 140 -2.46 -3.42 16.51
CA LEU A 140 -3.90 -3.46 16.25
C LEU A 140 -4.49 -2.06 16.12
N GLU A 141 -4.00 -1.08 16.88
CA GLU A 141 -4.39 0.32 16.75
C GLU A 141 -4.03 0.90 15.38
N ILE A 142 -2.80 0.64 14.89
CA ILE A 142 -2.36 1.05 13.55
C ILE A 142 -3.22 0.41 12.46
N LEU A 143 -3.45 -0.91 12.51
CA LEU A 143 -4.27 -1.61 11.51
C LEU A 143 -5.72 -1.12 11.54
N THR A 144 -6.24 -0.83 12.72
CA THR A 144 -7.56 -0.22 12.90
C THR A 144 -7.62 1.18 12.30
N ALA A 145 -6.57 2.00 12.49
CA ALA A 145 -6.49 3.33 11.91
C ALA A 145 -6.47 3.28 10.37
N ILE A 146 -5.76 2.33 9.77
CA ILE A 146 -5.74 2.10 8.32
C ILE A 146 -7.12 1.70 7.80
N ARG A 147 -7.80 0.76 8.47
CA ARG A 147 -9.19 0.38 8.13
C ARG A 147 -10.14 1.58 8.26
N ARG A 148 -10.05 2.32 9.37
CA ARG A 148 -10.86 3.51 9.66
C ARG A 148 -10.66 4.63 8.63
N ALA A 149 -9.44 4.81 8.12
CA ALA A 149 -9.16 5.81 7.11
C ALA A 149 -9.91 5.52 5.80
N GLY A 150 -10.16 4.26 5.47
CA GLY A 150 -10.98 3.87 4.32
C GLY A 150 -10.46 2.68 3.53
N ALA A 151 -9.31 2.09 3.90
CA ALA A 151 -8.80 0.90 3.24
C ALA A 151 -9.69 -0.31 3.51
N ASP A 152 -10.03 -1.07 2.48
CA ASP A 152 -10.75 -2.35 2.53
C ASP A 152 -9.80 -3.54 2.67
N LEU A 153 -8.58 -3.39 2.15
CA LEU A 153 -7.52 -4.39 2.19
C LEU A 153 -6.27 -3.78 2.81
N ILE A 154 -5.60 -4.53 3.70
CA ILE A 154 -4.35 -4.09 4.32
C ILE A 154 -3.25 -5.10 4.01
N LEU A 155 -2.22 -4.66 3.30
CA LEU A 155 -0.99 -5.44 3.13
C LEU A 155 -0.07 -5.11 4.31
N THR A 156 0.21 -6.10 5.15
CA THR A 156 1.04 -5.89 6.35
C THR A 156 1.90 -7.11 6.66
N TYR A 157 3.10 -6.85 7.18
CA TYR A 157 3.99 -7.88 7.73
C TYR A 157 3.49 -8.40 9.09
N HIS A 158 2.54 -7.71 9.73
CA HIS A 158 1.93 -8.15 10.98
C HIS A 158 0.80 -9.19 10.79
N ALA A 159 0.50 -9.61 9.55
CA ALA A 159 -0.74 -10.34 9.24
C ALA A 159 -0.95 -11.60 10.10
N LEU A 160 0.09 -12.42 10.29
CA LEU A 160 -0.01 -13.65 11.09
C LEU A 160 -0.24 -13.37 12.58
N ASP A 161 0.49 -12.40 13.15
CA ASP A 161 0.35 -12.01 14.55
C ASP A 161 -1.00 -11.34 14.82
N ALA A 162 -1.38 -10.40 13.95
CA ALA A 162 -2.67 -9.71 14.03
C ALA A 162 -3.85 -10.67 13.90
N ALA A 163 -3.79 -11.65 12.98
CA ALA A 163 -4.84 -12.66 12.84
C ALA A 163 -5.01 -13.51 14.09
N ARG A 164 -3.92 -13.84 14.80
CA ARG A 164 -3.98 -14.52 16.09
C ARG A 164 -4.62 -13.62 17.15
N TRP A 165 -4.14 -12.39 17.31
CA TRP A 165 -4.65 -11.47 18.32
C TRP A 165 -6.11 -11.08 18.12
N LEU A 166 -6.57 -10.95 16.87
CA LEU A 166 -7.98 -10.66 16.57
C LEU A 166 -8.92 -11.78 17.05
N LYS A 167 -8.46 -13.05 17.08
CA LYS A 167 -9.25 -14.17 17.66
C LYS A 167 -9.31 -14.10 19.18
N GLU A 168 -8.30 -13.51 19.82
CA GLU A 168 -8.23 -13.33 21.27
C GLU A 168 -8.98 -12.07 21.74
N GLY A 169 -9.41 -11.20 20.81
CA GLY A 169 -10.11 -9.94 21.08
C GLY A 169 -9.25 -8.69 20.87
N THR A 170 -9.89 -7.59 20.51
CA THR A 170 -9.23 -6.27 20.44
C THR A 170 -8.95 -5.76 21.86
N PRO A 171 -7.76 -5.23 22.14
CA PRO A 171 -7.37 -4.78 23.48
C PRO A 171 -7.90 -3.38 23.84
N PHE A 172 -8.78 -2.83 23.01
CA PHE A 172 -9.49 -1.56 23.17
C PHE A 172 -10.93 -1.71 22.66
#